data_AF-A0A374SMB7-F1
#
_entry.id   AF-A0A374SMB7-F1
#
_cell.length_a   1.000
_cell.length_b   1.000
_cell.length_c   1.000
_cell.angle_alpha   90.00
_cell.angle_beta   90.00
_cell.angle_gamma   90.00
#
_symmetry.space_group_name_H-M   'P 1'
#
loop_
_entity.id
_entity.type
_entity.pdbx_description
1 polymer ?
#
loop_
_entity_poly.entity_id
_entity_poly.type
_entity_poly.pdbx_seq_one_letter_code
_entity_poly.pdbx_strand_id
1 'polypeptide(L)'
;MFWPKDNLKGFGRHEDSIINGRGENPAVIKRDYELMKWVNANSFRTSHYPYSEENLRMADREGFLVIDECAAVGFMSSLKNLVKRISRGSF
;
A
#
# COMPACT_ATOMS: atom_id res chain seq x y z
N MET A 1 0.37 5.79 -24.09
CA MET A 1 -0.19 5.26 -22.84
C MET A 1 -1.63 5.76 -22.75
N PHE A 2 -2.61 4.89 -22.99
CA PHE A 2 -4.04 5.24 -22.96
C PHE A 2 -4.56 4.90 -21.56
N TRP A 3 -4.79 5.91 -20.72
CA TRP A 3 -5.51 5.70 -19.45
C TRP A 3 -7.02 5.77 -19.73
N PRO A 4 -7.81 4.74 -19.43
CA PRO A 4 -9.26 4.82 -19.53
C PRO A 4 -9.77 5.96 -18.63
N LYS A 5 -10.48 6.93 -19.22
CA LYS A 5 -10.81 8.21 -18.58
C LYS A 5 -11.82 8.14 -17.43
N ASP A 6 -12.41 6.97 -17.14
CA ASP A 6 -13.73 6.95 -16.51
C ASP A 6 -13.85 6.31 -15.11
N ASN A 7 -12.76 5.86 -14.45
CA ASN A 7 -12.67 5.70 -12.97
C ASN A 7 -11.42 4.89 -12.53
N LEU A 8 -10.96 5.14 -11.29
CA LEU A 8 -9.99 4.27 -10.61
C LEU A 8 -10.69 2.98 -10.15
N LYS A 9 -10.17 1.83 -10.57
CA LYS A 9 -10.66 0.49 -10.21
C LYS A 9 -9.49 -0.23 -9.57
N GLY A 10 -9.49 -0.28 -8.24
CA GLY A 10 -8.33 -0.76 -7.51
C GLY A 10 -8.65 -1.34 -6.15
N PHE A 11 -7.59 -1.81 -5.49
CA PHE A 11 -7.66 -2.49 -4.21
C PHE A 11 -6.68 -1.87 -3.20
N GLY A 12 -6.92 -2.08 -1.91
CA GLY A 12 -5.84 -2.03 -0.93
C GLY A 12 -4.97 -3.27 -1.12
N ARG A 13 -3.65 -3.10 -1.23
CA ARG A 13 -2.71 -4.21 -1.34
C ARG A 13 -1.87 -4.26 -0.08
N HIS A 14 -1.48 -5.48 0.29
CA HIS A 14 -0.44 -5.80 1.26
C HIS A 14 0.75 -6.44 0.52
N GLU A 15 1.98 -6.27 1.01
CA GLU A 15 3.19 -6.76 0.32
C GLU A 15 3.57 -8.20 0.70
N ASP A 16 2.90 -8.77 1.71
CA ASP A 16 3.24 -10.09 2.20
C ASP A 16 2.71 -11.22 1.33
N SER A 17 3.49 -12.29 1.27
CA SER A 17 3.14 -13.52 0.58
C SER A 17 3.18 -14.70 1.55
N ILE A 18 2.44 -15.75 1.23
CA ILE A 18 2.43 -17.00 2.01
C ILE A 18 3.83 -17.63 2.10
N ILE A 19 4.65 -17.44 1.06
CA ILE A 19 5.97 -18.08 0.93
C ILE A 19 7.04 -17.27 1.66
N ASN A 20 7.07 -15.94 1.47
CA ASN A 20 8.17 -15.09 1.92
C ASN A 20 7.78 -14.15 3.07
N GLY A 21 6.55 -14.19 3.56
CA GLY A 21 6.03 -13.16 4.46
C GLY A 21 6.20 -11.78 3.81
N ARG A 22 6.73 -10.82 4.56
CA ARG A 22 7.09 -9.47 4.05
C ARG A 22 8.34 -9.42 3.17
N GLY A 23 9.06 -10.53 2.99
CA GLY A 23 10.22 -10.55 2.11
C GLY A 23 9.79 -10.38 0.65
N GLU A 24 10.43 -9.45 -0.07
CA GLU A 24 10.11 -9.21 -1.47
C GLU A 24 10.43 -10.42 -2.33
N ASN A 25 9.46 -10.79 -3.18
CA ASN A 25 9.62 -11.84 -4.17
C ASN A 25 9.11 -11.31 -5.53
N PRO A 26 10.01 -10.95 -6.46
CA PRO A 26 9.61 -10.39 -7.75
C PRO A 26 8.67 -11.28 -8.56
N ALA A 27 8.76 -12.60 -8.42
CA ALA A 27 7.88 -13.53 -9.13
C ALA A 27 6.45 -13.47 -8.58
N VAL A 28 6.29 -13.37 -7.26
CA VAL A 28 4.98 -13.20 -6.61
C VAL A 28 4.39 -11.84 -6.94
N ILE A 29 5.20 -10.78 -6.82
CA ILE A 29 4.79 -9.41 -7.15
C ILE A 29 4.30 -9.33 -8.61
N LYS A 30 5.05 -9.89 -9.55
CA LYS A 30 4.65 -9.96 -10.96
C LYS A 30 3.35 -10.73 -11.14
N ARG A 31 3.17 -11.84 -10.43
CA ARG A 31 1.92 -12.61 -10.47
C ARG A 31 0.73 -11.79 -9.97
N ASP A 32 0.89 -11.00 -8.92
CA ASP A 32 -0.17 -10.11 -8.41
C ASP A 32 -0.59 -9.07 -9.46
N TYR A 33 0.38 -8.47 -10.18
CA TYR A 33 0.07 -7.57 -11.28
C TYR A 33 -0.71 -8.24 -12.41
N GLU A 34 -0.35 -9.47 -12.80
CA GLU A 34 -1.09 -10.22 -13.81
C GLU A 34 -2.53 -10.54 -13.35
N LEU A 35 -2.72 -10.88 -12.07
CA LEU A 35 -4.05 -11.10 -11.50
C LEU A 35 -4.88 -9.83 -11.46
N MET A 36 -4.28 -8.69 -11.10
CA MET A 36 -4.95 -7.39 -11.11
C MET A 36 -5.39 -7.00 -12.54
N LYS A 37 -4.54 -7.22 -13.54
CA LYS A 37 -4.91 -7.00 -14.95
C LYS A 37 -6.03 -7.93 -15.39
N TRP A 38 -6.01 -9.20 -14.97
CA TRP A 38 -7.05 -10.18 -15.30
C TRP A 38 -8.43 -9.74 -14.82
N VAL A 39 -8.53 -9.10 -13.65
CA VAL A 39 -9.79 -8.53 -13.13
C VAL A 39 -10.06 -7.08 -13.58
N ASN A 40 -9.28 -6.57 -14.55
CA ASN A 40 -9.40 -5.22 -15.12
C ASN A 40 -9.24 -4.10 -14.07
N ALA A 41 -8.36 -4.30 -13.10
CA ALA A 41 -7.94 -3.26 -12.17
C ALA A 41 -6.85 -2.38 -12.81
N ASN A 42 -6.82 -1.11 -12.40
CA ASN A 42 -5.88 -0.11 -12.91
C ASN A 42 -5.13 0.63 -11.79
N SER A 43 -5.56 0.52 -10.53
CA SER A 43 -4.89 1.19 -9.41
C SER A 43 -4.78 0.31 -8.18
N PHE A 44 -3.90 0.66 -7.25
CA PHE A 44 -3.90 0.09 -5.89
C PHE A 44 -3.39 1.10 -4.86
N ARG A 45 -3.69 0.84 -3.59
CA ARG A 45 -3.26 1.65 -2.45
C ARG A 45 -2.35 0.83 -1.54
N THR A 46 -1.16 1.37 -1.21
CA THR A 46 -0.22 0.71 -0.30
C THR A 46 -0.82 0.74 1.12
N SER A 47 -1.37 -0.37 1.58
CA SER A 47 -2.02 -0.46 2.90
C SER A 47 -1.09 -1.26 3.81
N HIS A 48 -0.45 -0.69 4.84
CA HIS A 48 -0.58 0.67 5.40
C HIS A 48 0.78 1.33 5.64
N TYR A 49 1.71 1.10 4.72
CA TYR A 49 3.09 1.55 4.82
C TYR A 49 3.66 1.76 3.42
N PRO A 50 4.71 2.60 3.30
CA PRO A 50 5.39 2.79 2.03
C PRO A 50 5.93 1.47 1.51
N TYR A 51 5.67 1.18 0.24
CA TYR A 51 6.26 0.02 -0.43
C TYR A 51 7.71 0.28 -0.83
N SER A 52 8.44 -0.80 -1.14
CA SER A 52 9.78 -0.66 -1.70
C SER A 52 9.79 0.12 -3.02
N GLU A 53 10.90 0.78 -3.32
CA GLU A 53 11.09 1.41 -4.63
C GLU A 53 11.01 0.41 -5.79
N GLU A 54 11.46 -0.82 -5.59
CA GLU A 54 11.44 -1.84 -6.65
C GLU A 54 10.00 -2.19 -7.04
N ASN A 55 9.12 -2.27 -6.05
CA ASN A 55 7.71 -2.57 -6.26
C ASN A 55 6.97 -1.41 -6.95
N LEU A 56 7.32 -0.16 -6.62
CA LEU A 56 6.80 1.04 -7.29
C LEU A 56 7.29 1.13 -8.75
N ARG A 57 8.57 0.83 -9.00
CA ARG A 57 9.10 0.74 -10.38
C ARG A 57 8.42 -0.38 -11.18
N MET A 58 8.01 -1.47 -10.53
CA MET A 58 7.20 -2.49 -11.17
C MET A 58 5.80 -1.95 -11.52
N ALA A 59 5.16 -1.19 -10.63
CA ALA A 59 3.87 -0.56 -10.91
C ALA A 59 3.92 0.34 -12.16
N ASP A 60 4.98 1.13 -12.31
CA ASP A 60 5.22 1.95 -13.51
C ASP A 60 5.31 1.11 -14.79
N ARG A 61 6.09 0.00 -14.73
CA ARG A 61 6.25 -0.92 -15.87
C ARG A 61 4.94 -1.63 -16.22
N GLU A 62 4.15 -1.99 -15.23
CA GLU A 62 2.90 -2.73 -15.40
C GLU A 62 1.71 -1.82 -15.74
N GLY A 63 1.85 -0.50 -15.56
CA GLY A 63 0.86 0.52 -15.92
C GLY A 63 -0.21 0.75 -14.85
N PHE A 64 0.14 0.70 -13.56
CA PHE A 64 -0.78 0.92 -12.44
C PHE A 64 -0.60 2.29 -11.79
N LEU A 65 -1.71 2.94 -11.44
CA LEU A 65 -1.68 4.10 -10.55
C LEU A 65 -1.55 3.62 -9.10
N VAL A 66 -0.58 4.15 -8.37
CA VAL A 66 -0.35 3.83 -6.95
C VAL A 66 -0.73 4.99 -6.06
N ILE A 67 -1.53 4.73 -5.03
CA ILE A 67 -1.78 5.66 -3.92
C ILE A 67 -0.90 5.21 -2.76
N ASP A 68 0.18 5.94 -2.50
CA ASP A 68 1.13 5.59 -1.46
C ASP A 68 0.71 6.15 -0.08
N GLU A 69 0.78 5.32 0.97
CA GLU A 69 0.47 5.71 2.36
C GLU A 69 1.73 5.72 3.24
N CYS A 70 1.80 6.70 4.15
CA CYS A 70 2.75 6.66 5.26
C CYS A 70 2.20 5.79 6.41
N ALA A 71 3.09 5.14 7.17
CA ALA A 71 2.75 4.31 8.32
C ALA A 71 2.28 5.15 9.53
N ALA A 72 1.13 5.81 9.40
CA ALA A 72 0.55 6.69 10.41
C ALA A 72 -0.68 6.11 11.12
N VAL A 73 -1.00 4.84 10.85
CA VAL A 73 -2.15 4.17 11.49
C VAL A 73 -1.97 4.17 13.01
N GLY A 74 -2.93 4.76 13.72
CA GLY A 74 -2.93 4.85 15.18
C GLY A 74 -2.05 5.96 15.78
N PHE A 75 -1.24 6.66 14.99
CA PHE A 75 -0.34 7.71 15.49
C PHE A 75 -1.07 8.81 16.26
N MET A 76 -2.16 9.33 15.68
CA MET A 76 -2.97 10.39 16.30
C MET A 76 -3.64 9.94 17.60
N SER A 77 -4.08 8.68 17.66
CA SER A 77 -4.69 8.11 18.86
C SER A 77 -3.66 7.98 19.98
N SER A 78 -2.46 7.49 19.67
CA SER A 78 -1.34 7.42 20.62
C SER A 78 -0.92 8.80 21.11
N LEU A 79 -0.85 9.79 20.21
CA LEU A 79 -0.53 11.17 20.57
C LEU A 79 -1.59 11.78 21.49
N LYS A 80 -2.89 11.59 21.20
CA LYS A 80 -3.98 12.05 22.07
C LYS A 80 -3.90 11.42 23.46
N ASN A 81 -3.60 10.12 23.55
CA ASN A 81 -3.44 9.44 24.83
C ASN A 81 -2.25 9.98 25.62
N LEU A 82 -1.14 10.27 24.95
CA LEU A 82 0.03 10.90 25.56
C LEU A 82 -0.29 12.29 26.12
N VAL A 83 -0.90 13.16 25.31
CA VAL A 83 -1.32 14.51 25.74
C VAL A 83 -2.29 14.44 26.92
N LYS A 84 -3.21 13.46 26.92
CA LYS A 84 -4.16 13.22 28.02
C LYS A 84 -3.46 12.76 29.31
N ARG A 85 -2.38 11.97 29.24
CA ARG A 85 -1.57 11.59 30.42
C ARG A 85 -0.80 12.79 30.97
N ILE A 86 -0.15 13.56 30.10
CA ILE A 86 0.61 14.76 30.49
C ILE A 86 -0.30 15.79 31.16
N SER A 87 -1.46 16.07 30.57
CA SER A 87 -2.43 17.03 31.14
C SER A 87 -3.05 16.59 32.49
N ARG A 88 -2.96 15.30 32.84
CA ARG A 88 -3.46 14.75 34.11
C ARG A 88 -2.40 14.63 35.19
N GLY A 89 -1.14 14.97 34.90
CA GLY A 89 -0.03 14.85 35.85
C GLY A 89 0.33 13.40 36.23
N SER A 90 -0.21 12.41 35.50
CA SER A 90 0.02 10.99 35.74
C SER A 90 1.13 10.47 34.83
N PHE A 91 2.37 10.48 35.35
CA PHE A 91 3.50 9.77 34.75
C PHE A 91 3.54 8.33 35.27
#